data_AF-A0A356KEM7-F1
#
_entry.id   AF-A0A356KEM7-F1
#
_cell.length_a   1.000
_cell.length_b   1.000
_cell.length_c   1.000
_cell.angle_alpha   90.00
_cell.angle_beta   90.00
_cell.angle_gamma   90.00
#
_symmetry.space_group_name_H-M   'P 1'
#
loop_
_entity.id
_entity.type
_entity.pdbx_description
1 polymer ?
#
loop_
_entity_poly.entity_id
_entity_poly.type
_entity_poly.pdbx_seq_one_letter_code
_entity_poly.pdbx_strand_id
1 'polypeptide(L)' 'MVTASLPFPLGATFAERYRLDAVLGAGGTGVVYRARDAELGRDVALKLL' A
#
# COMPACT_ATOMS: atom_id res chain seq x y z
N MET A 1 18.13 15.43 2.74
CA MET A 1 17.65 14.05 2.61
C MET A 1 16.20 14.06 3.08
N VAL A 2 15.22 14.09 2.17
CA VAL A 2 13.81 14.25 2.54
C VAL A 2 13.26 12.85 2.80
N THR A 3 12.91 12.53 4.04
CA THR A 3 12.23 11.28 4.37
C THR A 3 10.82 11.36 3.80
N ALA A 4 10.55 10.63 2.71
CA ALA A 4 9.19 10.44 2.24
C ALA A 4 8.43 9.63 3.30
N SER A 5 7.58 10.30 4.09
CA SER A 5 6.72 9.61 5.05
C SER A 5 5.65 8.85 4.26
N LEU A 6 5.69 7.53 4.33
CA LEU A 6 4.61 6.71 3.80
C LEU A 6 3.35 6.94 4.66
N PRO A 7 2.16 7.06 4.06
CA PRO A 7 0.92 7.19 4.82
C PRO A 7 0.63 5.95 5.69
N PHE A 8 1.14 4.79 5.30
CA PHE A 8 1.02 3.55 6.07
C PHE A 8 2.35 2.77 6.02
N PRO A 9 2.72 2.09 7.12
CA PRO A 9 3.90 1.24 7.13
C PRO A 9 3.68 -0.02 6.30
N LEU A 10 4.77 -0.56 5.73
CA LEU A 10 4.73 -1.88 5.13
C LEU A 10 4.41 -2.94 6.20
N GLY A 11 3.67 -3.97 5.80
CA GLY A 11 3.10 -4.97 6.68
C GLY A 11 1.79 -4.56 7.34
N ALA A 12 1.36 -3.30 7.25
CA ALA A 12 0.07 -2.87 7.77
C ALA A 12 -1.08 -3.54 7.02
N THR A 13 -2.17 -3.82 7.75
CA THR A 13 -3.44 -4.24 7.15
C THR A 13 -4.33 -3.01 7.00
N PHE A 14 -4.64 -2.65 5.76
CA PHE A 14 -5.57 -1.58 5.42
C PHE A 14 -6.99 -2.14 5.25
N ALA A 15 -7.98 -1.43 5.82
CA ALA A 15 -9.40 -1.82 5.78
C ALA A 15 -9.66 -3.28 6.18
N GLU A 16 -8.88 -3.80 7.15
CA GLU A 16 -8.97 -5.19 7.66
C GLU A 16 -8.81 -6.30 6.59
N ARG A 17 -8.39 -5.95 5.37
CA ARG A 17 -8.39 -6.86 4.22
C ARG A 17 -7.10 -6.86 3.41
N TYR A 18 -6.46 -5.70 3.26
CA TYR A 18 -5.34 -5.53 2.34
C TYR A 18 -4.04 -5.39 3.12
N ARG A 19 -3.16 -6.39 3.06
CA ARG A 19 -1.82 -6.28 3.65
C ARG A 19 -0.89 -5.54 2.70
N LEU A 20 -0.31 -4.41 3.13
CA LEU A 20 0.57 -3.58 2.31
C LEU A 20 2.00 -4.16 2.28
N ASP A 21 2.43 -4.78 1.17
CA ASP A 21 3.70 -5.52 1.12
C ASP A 21 4.86 -4.70 0.56
N ALA A 22 4.60 -3.78 -0.38
CA ALA A 22 5.62 -2.92 -0.97
C ALA A 22 5.00 -1.64 -1.54
N VAL A 23 5.79 -0.58 -1.66
CA VAL A 23 5.42 0.61 -2.44
C VAL A 23 5.83 0.38 -3.89
N LEU A 24 4.87 0.50 -4.80
CA LEU A 24 5.09 0.43 -6.26
C LEU A 24 5.36 1.80 -6.85
N GLY A 25 4.86 2.87 -6.23
CA GLY A 25 5.14 4.24 -6.62
C GLY A 25 4.50 5.26 -5.68
N ALA A 26 5.10 6.44 -5.59
CA ALA A 26 4.57 7.58 -4.85
C ALA A 26 4.60 8.81 -5.77
N GLY A 27 3.51 9.57 -5.79
CA GLY A 27 3.38 10.74 -6.65
C GLY A 27 2.38 11.76 -6.10
N GLY A 28 2.12 12.82 -6.87
CA GLY A 28 1.34 13.97 -6.41
C GLY A 28 -0.10 13.69 -5.98
N THR A 29 -0.67 12.54 -6.33
CA THR A 29 -2.05 12.14 -5.97
C THR A 29 -2.09 10.92 -5.05
N GLY A 30 -0.98 10.57 -4.40
CA GLY A 30 -0.94 9.49 -3.42
C GLY A 30 0.11 8.40 -3.69
N VAL A 31 -0.04 7.28 -2.99
CA VAL A 31 0.93 6.17 -2.96
C VAL A 31 0.24 4.88 -3.44
N VAL A 32 0.90 4.17 -4.34
CA VAL A 32 0.46 2.86 -4.83
C VAL A 32 1.25 1.79 -4.11
N TYR A 33 0.55 0.89 -3.43
CA TYR A 33 1.12 -0.28 -2.77
C TYR A 33 0.84 -1.54 -3.58
N ARG A 34 1.77 -2.49 -3.57
CA ARG A 34 1.43 -3.90 -3.78
C ARG A 34 0.83 -4.38 -2.46
N ALA A 35 -0.37 -4.93 -2.51
CA ALA A 35 -1.03 -5.46 -1.36
C ALA A 35 -1.53 -6.89 -1.61
N ARG A 36 -1.55 -7.72 -0.56
CA ARG A 36 -2.25 -9.00 -0.58
C ARG A 36 -3.69 -8.80 -0.18
N ASP A 37 -4.63 -9.15 -1.07
CA ASP A 37 -6.06 -9.20 -0.76
C ASP A 37 -6.37 -10.51 -0.03
N ALA A 38 -6.78 -10.43 1.24
CA ALA A 38 -7.10 -11.59 2.06
C ALA A 38 -8.39 -12.32 1.62
N GLU A 39 -9.34 -11.63 0.99
CA GLU A 39 -10.57 -12.26 0.51
C GLU A 39 -10.36 -12.98 -0.82
N LEU A 40 -9.63 -12.35 -1.75
CA LEU A 40 -9.38 -12.92 -3.08
C LEU A 40 -8.14 -13.82 -3.13
N GLY A 41 -7.30 -13.80 -2.10
CA GLY A 41 -6.08 -14.62 -2.03
C GLY A 41 -5.06 -14.30 -3.12
N ARG A 42 -4.99 -13.04 -3.58
CA ARG A 42 -4.09 -12.61 -4.66
C ARG A 42 -3.47 -11.24 -4.40
N ASP A 43 -2.43 -10.93 -5.14
CA ASP A 43 -1.76 -9.64 -5.07
C ASP A 43 -2.52 -8.62 -5.93
N VAL A 44 -2.67 -7.40 -5.40
CA VAL A 44 -3.37 -6.28 -6.04
C VAL A 44 -2.56 -5.00 -5.91
N ALA A 45 -2.77 -4.06 -6.83
CA ALA A 45 -2.26 -2.70 -6.70
C ALA A 45 -3.29 -1.83 -5.98
N LEU A 46 -2.96 -1.35 -4.79
CA LEU A 46 -3.82 -0.49 -3.98
C LEU A 46 -3.31 0.95 -4.02
N LYS A 47 -4.06 1.84 -4.67
CA LYS A 47 -3.76 3.29 -4.69
C LYS A 47 -4.47 3.96 -3.52
N LEU A 48 -3.68 4.51 -2.59
CA LEU A 48 -4.17 5.33 -1.48
C LEU A 48 -3.98 6.79 -1.84
N LEU A 49 -5.05 7.58 -1.76
CA LEU A 49 -5.09 9.01 -2.09
C LEU A 49 -4.82 9.87 -0.86
#